data_AF-A0A0W0GJQ7-F1
#
_entry.id   AF-A0A0W0GJQ7-F1
#
_cell.length_a   1.000
_cell.length_b   1.000
_cell.length_c   1.000
_cell.angle_alpha   90.00
_cell.angle_beta   90.00
_cell.angle_gamma   90.00
#
_symmetry.space_group_name_H-M   'P 1'
#
loop_
_entity.id
_entity.type
_entity.pdbx_description
1 polymer ?
#
loop_
_entity_poly.entity_id
_entity_poly.type
_entity_poly.pdbx_seq_one_letter_code
_entity_poly.pdbx_strand_id
1 'polypeptide(L)' 'MLQGKCPNCGYECVGWGLQFPRHQSCARCGTGLQITRDGKPLGTGYSPFTAEKESVPGPSTTPTKESRI' A
#
# COMPACT_ATOMS: atom_id res chain seq x y z
N MET A 1 -18.39 9.28 12.06
CA MET A 1 -18.36 7.81 11.86
C MET A 1 -17.23 7.44 10.88
N LEU A 2 -16.42 6.44 11.22
CA LEU A 2 -15.37 5.92 10.33
C LEU A 2 -15.92 4.80 9.46
N GLN A 3 -15.64 4.88 8.16
CA GLN A 3 -16.10 3.92 7.16
C GLN A 3 -14.91 3.51 6.29
N GLY A 4 -14.80 2.23 5.99
CA GLY A 4 -13.77 1.66 5.15
C GLY A 4 -14.41 0.94 3.98
N LYS A 5 -13.99 1.26 2.75
CA LYS A 5 -14.49 0.64 1.52
C LYS A 5 -13.35 0.05 0.71
N CYS A 6 -13.51 -1.18 0.26
CA CYS A 6 -12.58 -1.81 -0.66
C CYS A 6 -12.94 -1.39 -2.09
N PRO A 7 -12.02 -0.73 -2.83
CA PRO A 7 -12.27 -0.32 -4.21
C PRO A 7 -12.29 -1.51 -5.19
N ASN A 8 -11.75 -2.66 -4.80
CA ASN A 8 -11.60 -3.83 -5.66
C ASN A 8 -12.81 -4.78 -5.58
N CYS A 9 -13.19 -5.20 -4.37
CA CYS A 9 -14.26 -6.19 -4.18
C CYS A 9 -15.57 -5.60 -3.59
N GLY A 10 -15.61 -4.31 -3.29
CA GLY A 10 -16.79 -3.65 -2.72
C GLY A 10 -17.07 -3.98 -1.26
N TYR A 11 -16.16 -4.67 -0.56
CA TYR A 11 -16.28 -4.90 0.89
C TYR A 11 -16.35 -3.57 1.65
N GLU A 12 -17.30 -3.46 2.58
CA GLU A 12 -17.49 -2.28 3.42
C GLU A 12 -17.43 -2.67 4.90
N CYS A 13 -16.81 -1.82 5.71
CA CYS A 13 -16.68 -1.99 7.15
C CYS A 13 -16.73 -0.64 7.87
N VAL A 14 -17.09 -0.67 9.14
CA VAL A 14 -17.21 0.54 9.98
C VAL A 14 -16.64 0.25 11.35
N GLY A 15 -16.06 1.27 11.99
CA GLY A 15 -15.60 1.16 13.37
C GLY A 15 -14.31 1.90 13.68
N TRP A 16 -13.99 1.93 14.98
CA TRP A 16 -12.83 2.65 15.52
C TRP A 16 -11.48 2.11 15.05
N GLY A 17 -11.40 0.82 14.69
CA GLY A 17 -10.18 0.20 14.16
C GLY A 17 -9.66 0.87 12.88
N LEU A 18 -10.51 1.58 12.14
CA LEU A 18 -10.16 2.32 10.92
C LEU A 18 -9.41 3.64 11.18
N GLN A 19 -9.12 4.00 12.44
CA GLN A 19 -8.38 5.22 12.78
C GLN A 19 -6.96 5.28 12.22
N PHE A 20 -6.35 4.12 11.93
CA PHE A 20 -4.98 4.04 11.41
C PHE A 20 -4.99 3.47 10.00
N PRO A 21 -5.23 4.29 8.96
CA PRO A 21 -5.38 3.82 7.59
C PRO A 21 -4.25 2.93 7.12
N ARG A 22 -3.00 3.25 7.48
CA ARG A 22 -1.80 2.51 7.07
C ARG A 22 -1.82 1.02 7.39
N HIS A 23 -2.65 0.56 8.34
CA HIS A 23 -2.77 -0.86 8.70
C HIS A 23 -4.03 -1.52 8.14
N GLN A 24 -4.83 -0.80 7.36
CA GLN A 24 -6.14 -1.27 6.89
C GLN A 24 -6.06 -1.87 5.49
N SER A 25 -6.19 -3.18 5.44
CA SER A 25 -6.29 -3.97 4.22
C SER A 25 -7.64 -4.71 4.21
N CYS A 26 -8.14 -4.97 3.01
CA CYS A 26 -9.37 -5.73 2.84
C CYS A 26 -9.14 -7.19 3.24
N ALA A 27 -9.94 -7.70 4.16
CA ALA A 27 -9.85 -9.09 4.60
C ALA A 27 -10.16 -10.13 3.49
N ARG A 28 -10.81 -9.71 2.39
CA ARG A 28 -11.15 -10.60 1.26
C ARG A 28 -10.06 -10.69 0.21
N CYS A 29 -9.48 -9.56 -0.19
CA CYS A 29 -8.59 -9.48 -1.34
C CYS A 29 -7.25 -8.78 -1.05
N GLY A 30 -7.01 -8.38 0.20
CA GLY A 30 -5.77 -7.73 0.64
C GLY A 30 -5.57 -6.29 0.16
N THR A 31 -6.44 -5.76 -0.70
CA THR A 31 -6.37 -4.37 -1.21
C THR A 31 -6.54 -3.35 -0.07
N GLY A 32 -5.79 -2.25 -0.11
CA GLY A 32 -5.88 -1.17 0.86
C GLY A 32 -7.29 -0.57 0.91
N LEU A 33 -7.83 -0.38 2.11
CA LEU A 33 -9.18 0.18 2.26
C LEU A 33 -9.15 1.70 2.07
N GLN A 34 -10.12 2.24 1.34
CA GLN A 34 -10.39 3.68 1.33
C GLN A 34 -11.18 4.04 2.59
N ILE A 35 -10.61 4.92 3.42
CA ILE A 35 -11.20 5.28 4.70
C ILE A 35 -11.74 6.69 4.65
N THR A 36 -12.99 6.84 5.06
CA THR A 36 -13.63 8.13 5.24
C THR A 36 -14.06 8.33 6.69
N ARG A 37 -14.06 9.59 7.14
CA ARG A 37 -14.67 10.03 8.39
C ARG A 37 -15.76 11.02 8.04
N ASP A 38 -17.01 10.65 8.31
CA ASP A 38 -18.17 11.51 8.05
C ASP A 38 -18.20 11.99 6.59
N GLY A 39 -17.94 11.07 5.66
CA GLY A 39 -17.87 11.33 4.23
C GLY A 39 -16.58 11.98 3.72
N LYS A 40 -15.68 12.44 4.62
CA LYS A 40 -14.41 13.06 4.23
C LYS A 40 -13.30 12.00 4.11
N PRO A 41 -12.50 11.99 3.04
CA PRO A 41 -11.41 11.04 2.90
C PRO A 41 -10.35 11.29 3.98
N LEU A 42 -9.99 10.23 4.69
CA LEU A 42 -8.97 10.27 5.74
C LEU A 42 -7.66 9.65 5.25
N GLY A 43 -7.75 8.69 4.34
CA GLY A 43 -6.61 8.10 3.66
C GLY A 43 -6.94 6.74 3.05
N THR A 44 -5.97 6.18 2.34
CA THR A 44 -6.02 4.82 1.82
C THR A 44 -5.09 3.94 2.63
N GLY A 45 -5.53 2.74 2.95
CA GLY A 45 -4.70 1.78 3.65
C GLY A 45 -3.68 1.08 2.77
N TYR A 46 -2.81 0.32 3.42
CA TYR A 46 -1.73 -0.41 2.78
C TYR A 46 -2.22 -1.75 2.25
N SER A 47 -1.73 -2.14 1.07
CA SER A 47 -1.92 -3.48 0.51
C SER A 47 -0.57 -4.17 0.35
N PRO A 48 -0.35 -5.32 1.00
CA PRO A 48 0.91 -6.06 0.87
C PRO A 48 1.11 -6.62 -0.55
N PHE A 49 0.04 -6.73 -1.34
CA PHE A 49 0.09 -7.19 -2.73
C PHE A 49 0.47 -6.08 -3.72
N THR A 50 0.43 -4.83 -3.26
CA THR A 50 0.94 -3.67 -3.99
C THR A 50 2.22 -3.21 -3.30
N ALA A 51 3.16 -4.15 -3.08
CA ALA A 51 4.53 -3.79 -2.77
C ALA A 51 4.96 -2.72 -3.78
N GLU A 52 5.52 -1.62 -3.27
CA GLU A 52 6.13 -0.59 -4.11
C GLU A 52 7.03 -1.32 -5.09
N LYS A 53 6.77 -1.18 -6.39
CA LYS A 53 7.71 -1.66 -7.40
C LYS A 53 8.96 -0.83 -7.19
N GLU A 54 9.88 -1.33 -6.38
CA GLU A 54 11.24 -0.84 -6.39
C GLU A 54 11.71 -1.03 -7.83
N SER A 55 11.80 0.09 -8.56
CA SER A 55 12.58 0.14 -9.78
C SER A 55 14.02 -0.13 -9.36
N VAL A 56 14.40 -1.41 -9.27
CA VAL A 56 15.80 -1.79 -9.08
C VAL A 56 16.53 -1.15 -10.25
N PRO A 57 17.43 -0.17 -10.04
CA PRO A 57 18.27 0.29 -11.13
C PRO A 57 19.04 -0.95 -11.62
N GLY A 58 18.89 -1.25 -12.91
CA GLY A 58 19.51 -2.42 -13.53
C GLY A 58 21.01 -2.51 -13.23
N PRO A 59 21.61 -3.70 -13.33
CA PRO A 59 22.99 -3.93 -12.93
C PRO A 59 23.92 -2.91 -13.62
N SER A 60 24.48 -2.01 -12.81
CA SER A 60 25.49 -1.06 -13.25
C SER A 60 26.63 -1.83 -13.90
N THR A 61 26.86 -1.54 -15.17
CA THR A 61 27.88 -2.14 -16.00
C THR A 61 29.27 -2.03 -15.36
N THR A 62 29.87 -3.19 -15.13
CA THR A 62 31.33 -3.51 -15.07
C THR A 62 32.20 -2.87 -13.98
N PRO A 63 32.82 -3.67 -13.08
CA PRO A 63 34.01 -3.22 -12.35
C PRO A 63 35.19 -3.12 -13.32
N THR A 64 35.72 -1.91 -13.52
CA THR A 64 36.99 -1.69 -14.22
C THR A 64 38.10 -2.42 -13.48
N LYS A 65 38.73 -3.41 -14.13
CA LYS A 65 39.96 -4.03 -13.65
C LYS A 65 41.06 -2.96 -13.62
N GLU A 66 41.49 -2.59 -12.41
CA GLU A 66 42.74 -1.85 -12.20
C GLU A 66 43.91 -2.79 -12.49
N SER A 67 44.44 -2.73 -13.70
CA SER A 67 45.72 -3.35 -14.04
C SER A 67 46.85 -2.47 -13.50
N ARG A 68 47.49 -2.91 -12.41
CA ARG A 68 48.87 -2.50 -12.08
C ARG A 68 49.82 -3.51 -12.71
N ILE A 69 50.65 -3.05 -13.65
CA ILE A 69 51.97 -3.62 -13.96
C ILE A 69 52.93 -2.44 -14.03
#